data_AF-A0A521Y4M3-F1
#
_entry.id   AF-A0A521Y4M3-F1
#
_cell.length_a   1.000
_cell.length_b   1.000
_cell.length_c   1.000
_cell.angle_alpha   90.00
_cell.angle_beta   90.00
_cell.angle_gamma   90.00
#
_symmetry.space_group_name_H-M   'P 1'
#
loop_
_entity.id
_entity.type
_entity.pdbx_description
1 polymer ?
#
loop_
_entity_poly.entity_id
_entity_poly.type
_entity_poly.pdbx_seq_one_letter_code
_entity_poly.pdbx_strand_id
1 'polypeptide(L)'
;MSRPPQTPSSTSLRPIGLPRPIEVRADGDGRPVALTRTGTRGRRAAETPVESVEEVWRIAEAWWREAPQARTYYRVVLADGRPLSIFYDDALGTWSEQPY
;
A
#
# COMPACT_ATOMS: atom_id res chain seq x y z
N MET A 1 12.03 -23.49 -49.02
CA MET A 1 10.82 -23.55 -48.16
C MET A 1 11.22 -23.05 -46.78
N SER A 2 10.96 -21.78 -46.46
CA SER A 2 11.36 -21.18 -45.17
C SER A 2 10.11 -20.76 -44.41
N ARG A 3 9.99 -21.25 -43.17
CA ARG A 3 8.84 -21.09 -42.28
C ARG A 3 8.88 -19.68 -41.63
N PRO A 4 7.76 -18.95 -41.54
CA PRO A 4 7.76 -17.59 -40.99
C PRO A 4 8.04 -17.61 -39.47
N PRO A 5 8.61 -16.52 -38.93
CA PRO A 5 8.89 -16.40 -37.50
C PRO A 5 7.58 -16.33 -36.70
N GLN A 6 7.45 -17.18 -35.68
CA GLN A 6 6.39 -17.05 -34.67
C GLN A 6 6.70 -15.83 -33.80
N THR A 7 5.81 -14.84 -33.81
CA THR A 7 5.81 -13.77 -32.81
C THR A 7 5.62 -14.36 -31.42
N PRO A 8 6.45 -14.02 -30.43
CA PRO A 8 6.25 -14.48 -29.06
C PRO A 8 4.92 -13.93 -28.52
N SER A 9 4.10 -14.82 -27.97
CA SER A 9 2.87 -14.50 -27.28
C SER A 9 3.17 -13.52 -26.14
N SER A 10 2.47 -12.38 -26.09
CA SER A 10 2.61 -11.41 -25.00
C SER A 10 2.05 -11.98 -23.70
N THR A 11 2.91 -12.56 -22.86
CA THR A 11 2.57 -12.85 -21.47
C THR A 11 2.35 -11.52 -20.76
N SER A 12 1.12 -11.24 -20.33
CA SER A 12 0.85 -10.07 -19.50
C SER A 12 1.52 -10.26 -18.14
N LEU A 13 2.59 -9.52 -17.89
CA LEU A 13 3.22 -9.47 -16.57
C LEU A 13 2.22 -8.85 -15.60
N ARG A 14 1.72 -9.64 -14.65
CA ARG A 14 0.90 -9.14 -13.54
C ARG A 14 1.81 -8.40 -12.56
N PRO A 15 1.58 -7.12 -12.28
CA PRO A 15 2.35 -6.41 -11.27
C PRO A 15 2.17 -7.10 -9.90
N ILE A 16 3.26 -7.60 -9.34
CA ILE A 16 3.32 -8.11 -7.96
C ILE A 16 3.53 -6.92 -7.04
N GLY A 17 2.85 -6.91 -5.88
CA GLY A 17 3.12 -5.91 -4.84
C GLY A 17 2.46 -4.54 -5.02
N LEU A 18 1.44 -4.39 -5.88
CA LEU A 18 0.74 -3.11 -6.01
C LEU A 18 0.12 -2.69 -4.67
N PRO A 19 0.37 -1.46 -4.21
CA PRO A 19 -0.31 -0.90 -3.05
C PRO A 19 -1.82 -1.01 -3.19
N ARG A 20 -2.49 -1.42 -2.10
CA ARG A 20 -3.94 -1.54 -2.04
C ARG A 20 -4.52 -0.36 -1.27
N PRO A 21 -5.41 0.45 -1.85
CA PRO A 21 -6.05 1.53 -1.12
C PRO A 21 -6.80 1.00 0.11
N ILE A 22 -6.61 1.68 1.24
CA ILE A 22 -7.31 1.39 2.50
C ILE A 22 -7.75 2.70 3.14
N GLU A 23 -8.79 2.61 3.98
CA GLU A 23 -9.13 3.70 4.87
C GLU A 23 -8.39 3.49 6.19
N VAL A 24 -7.77 4.55 6.70
CA VAL A 24 -7.08 4.55 7.99
C VAL A 24 -7.61 5.71 8.80
N ARG A 25 -8.02 5.41 10.03
CA ARG A 25 -8.27 6.42 11.04
C ARG A 25 -6.96 6.66 11.78
N ALA A 26 -6.54 7.92 11.84
CA ALA A 26 -5.36 8.33 12.58
C ALA A 26 -5.76 9.10 13.84
N ASP A 27 -4.87 9.15 14.83
CA ASP A 27 -5.00 10.05 15.99
C ASP A 27 -4.58 11.49 15.65
N GLY A 28 -4.55 12.36 16.66
CA GLY A 28 -4.17 13.77 16.50
C GLY A 28 -2.73 14.00 16.02
N ASP A 29 -1.84 13.01 16.18
CA ASP A 29 -0.44 13.05 15.75
C ASP A 29 -0.24 12.38 14.38
N GLY A 30 -1.31 11.92 13.74
CA GLY A 30 -1.26 11.24 12.45
C GLY A 30 -0.87 9.76 12.53
N ARG A 31 -0.83 9.15 13.73
CA ARG A 31 -0.54 7.73 13.88
C ARG A 31 -1.79 6.88 13.61
N PRO A 32 -1.66 5.74 12.92
CA PRO A 32 -2.79 4.87 12.60
C PRO A 32 -3.33 4.21 13.87
N VAL A 33 -4.64 4.31 14.09
CA VAL A 33 -5.35 3.73 15.24
C VAL A 33 -6.40 2.70 14.83
N ALA A 34 -6.85 2.73 13.58
CA ALA A 34 -7.68 1.68 13.01
C ALA A 34 -7.65 1.71 11.48
N LEU A 35 -7.98 0.58 10.87
CA LEU A 35 -8.06 0.46 9.41
C LEU A 35 -9.33 -0.23 8.94
N THR A 36 -9.76 0.15 7.74
CA THR A 36 -10.88 -0.47 7.05
C THR A 36 -10.49 -0.80 5.61
N ARG A 37 -10.74 -2.05 5.22
CA ARG A 37 -10.48 -2.54 3.86
C ARG A 37 -11.75 -2.58 3.03
N THR A 38 -11.61 -2.41 1.73
CA THR A 38 -12.69 -2.64 0.76
C THR A 38 -12.46 -3.97 0.07
N GLY A 39 -13.42 -4.90 0.21
CA GLY A 39 -13.35 -6.22 -0.40
C GLY A 39 -13.56 -6.19 -1.91
N THR A 40 -13.35 -7.34 -2.57
CA THR A 40 -13.45 -7.51 -4.04
C THR A 40 -14.82 -7.18 -4.63
N ARG A 41 -15.89 -7.21 -3.83
CA ARG A 41 -17.25 -6.81 -4.23
C ARG A 41 -17.57 -5.34 -3.92
N GLY A 42 -16.57 -4.52 -3.59
CA GLY A 42 -16.76 -3.12 -3.18
C GLY A 42 -17.34 -2.96 -1.76
N ARG A 43 -17.54 -4.06 -1.02
CA ARG A 43 -18.07 -4.01 0.34
C ARG A 43 -16.99 -3.58 1.32
N ARG A 44 -17.27 -2.53 2.09
CA ARG A 44 -16.46 -2.09 3.24
C ARG A 44 -16.46 -3.18 4.32
N ALA A 45 -15.27 -3.60 4.76
CA ALA A 45 -15.10 -4.53 5.87
C ALA A 45 -15.41 -3.83 7.21
N ALA A 46 -15.45 -4.62 8.29
CA ALA A 46 -15.46 -4.05 9.63
C ALA A 46 -14.13 -3.33 9.89
N GLU A 47 -14.20 -2.21 10.62
CA GLU A 47 -13.01 -1.52 11.10
C GLU A 47 -12.23 -2.45 12.04
N THR A 48 -10.92 -2.53 11.84
CA THR A 48 -10.02 -3.32 12.69
C THR A 48 -9.09 -2.35 13.43
N PRO A 49 -9.09 -2.35 14.77
CA PRO A 49 -8.18 -1.51 15.55
C PRO A 49 -6.71 -1.87 15.30
N VAL A 50 -5.85 -0.87 15.35
CA VAL A 50 -4.40 -1.05 15.46
C VAL A 50 -4.09 -1.28 16.95
N GLU A 51 -3.43 -2.39 17.25
CA GLU A 51 -2.99 -2.73 18.60
C GLU A 51 -1.65 -2.07 18.92
N SER A 52 -0.70 -2.10 17.98
CA SER A 52 0.60 -1.46 18.13
C SER A 52 1.15 -0.93 16.80
N VAL A 53 2.00 0.10 16.90
CA VAL A 53 2.85 0.58 15.81
C VAL A 53 4.27 0.18 16.15
N GLU A 54 4.80 -0.79 15.41
CA GLU A 54 6.11 -1.39 15.65
C GLU A 54 7.26 -0.56 15.06
N GLU A 55 7.02 0.11 13.95
CA GLU A 55 8.04 0.85 13.23
C GLU A 55 7.42 1.96 12.39
N VAL A 56 8.11 3.09 12.29
CA VAL A 56 7.72 4.23 11.44
C VAL A 56 8.95 4.69 10.68
N TRP A 57 8.83 4.79 9.35
CA TRP A 57 9.90 5.30 8.51
C TRP A 57 9.33 6.16 7.39
N ARG A 58 10.02 7.25 7.07
CA ARG A 58 9.64 8.17 6.00
C ARG A 58 10.64 8.06 4.86
N ILE A 59 10.12 7.86 3.67
CA ILE A 59 10.89 7.96 2.43
C ILE A 59 10.48 9.27 1.76
N ALA A 60 11.45 10.16 1.56
CA ALA A 60 11.26 11.39 0.79
C ALA A 60 12.30 11.38 -0.34
N GLU A 61 11.94 10.79 -1.49
CA GLU A 61 12.83 10.76 -2.66
C GLU A 61 12.59 12.02 -3.50
N ALA A 62 13.57 12.91 -3.53
CA ALA A 62 13.45 14.18 -4.25
C ALA A 62 14.74 14.70 -4.92
N TRP A 63 15.86 13.96 -4.95
CA TRP A 63 17.09 14.58 -5.44
C TRP A 63 17.32 14.50 -6.96
N TRP A 64 16.50 13.76 -7.72
CA TRP A 64 16.65 13.60 -9.18
C TRP A 64 15.34 13.50 -9.99
N ARG A 65 14.16 13.72 -9.38
CA ARG A 65 12.86 13.67 -10.08
C ARG A 65 12.13 15.02 -9.96
N GLU A 66 11.37 15.36 -10.99
CA GLU A 66 10.55 16.59 -11.05
C GLU A 66 9.40 16.61 -10.03
N ALA A 67 8.93 15.43 -9.58
CA ALA A 67 7.90 15.29 -8.55
C ALA A 67 8.48 14.56 -7.33
N PRO A 68 8.73 15.27 -6.21
CA PRO A 68 9.13 14.65 -4.95
C PRO A 68 8.07 13.66 -4.49
N GLN A 69 8.47 12.40 -4.25
CA GLN A 69 7.59 11.43 -3.61
C GLN A 69 7.96 11.35 -2.14
N ALA A 70 7.03 11.75 -1.28
CA ALA A 70 7.12 11.55 0.16
C ALA A 70 6.06 10.56 0.61
N ARG A 71 6.50 9.52 1.32
CA ARG A 71 5.65 8.49 1.91
C ARG A 71 6.09 8.22 3.33
N THR A 72 5.14 8.15 4.23
CA THR A 72 5.37 7.74 5.62
C THR A 72 4.80 6.35 5.83
N TYR A 73 5.67 5.38 6.04
CA TYR A 73 5.34 3.99 6.24
C TYR A 73 5.23 3.67 7.73
N TYR A 74 4.34 2.74 8.04
CA TYR A 74 4.08 2.21 9.37
C TYR A 74 4.04 0.68 9.29
N ARG A 75 4.80 0.01 10.15
CA ARG A 75 4.58 -1.40 10.47
C ARG A 75 3.67 -1.46 11.68
N VAL A 76 2.49 -2.05 11.52
CA VAL A 76 1.47 -2.11 12.57
C VAL A 76 1.10 -3.55 12.88
N VAL A 77 0.66 -3.81 14.10
CA VAL A 77 -0.05 -5.03 14.47
C VAL A 77 -1.51 -4.68 14.69
N LEU A 78 -2.41 -5.42 14.07
CA LEU A 78 -3.85 -5.27 14.26
C LEU A 78 -4.31 -6.03 15.50
N ALA A 79 -5.46 -5.64 16.08
CA ALA A 79 -6.04 -6.30 17.24
C ALA A 79 -6.37 -7.79 17.04
N ASP A 80 -6.28 -8.31 15.82
CA ASP A 80 -6.36 -9.73 15.50
C ASP A 80 -4.98 -10.43 15.42
N GLY A 81 -3.92 -9.75 15.85
CA GLY A 81 -2.53 -10.21 15.88
C GLY A 81 -1.80 -10.14 14.54
N ARG A 82 -2.43 -9.67 13.46
CA ARG A 82 -1.81 -9.68 12.13
C ARG A 82 -0.90 -8.46 11.92
N PRO A 83 0.39 -8.66 11.58
CA PRO A 83 1.26 -7.57 11.17
C PRO A 83 0.92 -7.09 9.76
N LEU A 84 1.07 -5.79 9.52
CA LEU A 84 0.81 -5.15 8.24
C LEU A 84 1.79 -4.01 8.00
N SER A 85 2.13 -3.76 6.74
CA SER A 85 2.77 -2.52 6.32
C SER A 85 1.76 -1.63 5.60
N ILE A 86 1.61 -0.41 6.10
CA ILE A 86 0.78 0.62 5.49
C ILE A 86 1.62 1.87 5.27
N PHE A 87 1.20 2.73 4.36
CA PHE A 87 1.81 4.03 4.21
C PHE A 87 0.77 5.11 3.91
N TYR A 88 1.11 6.32 4.34
CA TYR A 88 0.48 7.54 3.91
C TYR A 88 1.31 8.14 2.78
N ASP A 89 0.69 8.35 1.62
CA ASP A 89 1.30 9.10 0.52
C ASP A 89 1.09 10.58 0.78
N ASP A 90 2.16 11.29 1.14
CA ASP A 90 2.11 12.71 1.50
C ASP A 90 1.71 13.62 0.32
N ALA A 91 1.97 13.18 -0.92
CA ALA A 91 1.63 13.95 -2.11
C ALA A 91 0.16 13.78 -2.50
N LEU A 92 -0.38 12.57 -2.36
CA LEU A 92 -1.77 12.25 -2.72
C LEU A 92 -2.74 12.40 -1.54
N GLY A 93 -2.23 12.45 -0.31
CA GLY A 93 -3.05 12.49 0.91
C GLY A 93 -3.81 11.19 1.17
N THR A 94 -3.33 10.05 0.65
CA THR A 94 -4.04 8.76 0.67
C THR A 94 -3.29 7.68 1.44
N TRP A 95 -4.04 6.79 2.07
CA TRP A 95 -3.49 5.60 2.72
C TRP A 95 -3.50 4.38 1.80
N SER A 96 -2.50 3.52 1.95
CA SER A 96 -2.42 2.25 1.24
C SER A 96 -1.73 1.16 2.05
N GLU A 97 -2.19 -0.07 1.88
CA GLU A 97 -1.54 -1.28 2.36
C GLU A 97 -0.48 -1.72 1.34
N GLN A 98 0.74 -2.01 1.80
CA GLN A 98 1.81 -2.58 1.01
C GLN A 98 1.80 -4.11 1.16
N PRO A 99 1.32 -4.87 0.16
CA PRO A 99 1.46 -6.33 0.18
C PRO A 99 2.93 -6.70 -0.05
N TYR A 100 3.41 -7.67 0.72
CA TYR A 100 4.69 -8.37 0.52
C TYR A 100 4.48 -9.65 -0.29
#